data_AF-A0A937NWP7-F1
#
_entry.id   AF-A0A937NWP7-F1
#
_cell.length_a   1.000
_cell.length_b   1.000
_cell.length_c   1.000
_cell.angle_alpha   90.00
_cell.angle_beta   90.00
_cell.angle_gamma   90.00
#
_symmetry.space_group_name_H-M   'P 1'
#
loop_
_entity.id
_entity.type
_entity.pdbx_description
1 polymer ?
#
loop_
_entity_poly.entity_id
_entity_poly.type
_entity_poly.pdbx_seq_one_letter_code
_entity_poly.pdbx_strand_id
1 'polypeptide(L)' 'MPTLSVEINSEIKSLNPVYLKEVYDFIQFLKEKQRKESDTEYLSNIPGMVESIIEEDNKPLSDYSKELDW' A
#
# COMPACT_ATOMS: atom_id res chain seq x y z
N MET A 1 -25.58 -17.94 8.15
CA MET A 1 -24.63 -17.25 7.26
C MET A 1 -23.32 -18.03 7.33
N PRO A 2 -22.83 -18.62 6.23
CA PRO A 2 -21.46 -19.12 6.19
C PRO A 2 -20.50 -17.96 6.52
N THR A 3 -19.40 -18.24 7.21
CA THR A 3 -18.35 -17.24 7.37
C THR A 3 -17.64 -17.07 6.02
N LEU A 4 -17.19 -15.87 5.69
CA LEU A 4 -16.45 -15.57 4.46
C LEU A 4 -15.28 -16.56 4.22
N SER A 5 -14.65 -17.05 5.30
CA SER A 5 -13.60 -18.07 5.25
C SER A 5 -14.06 -19.42 4.69
N VAL A 6 -15.31 -19.81 4.94
CA VAL A 6 -15.89 -21.06 4.41
C VAL A 6 -16.15 -20.92 2.91
N GLU A 7 -16.65 -19.77 2.47
CA GLU A 7 -16.92 -19.49 1.06
C GLU A 7 -15.60 -19.46 0.25
N ILE A 8 -14.59 -18.71 0.72
CA ILE A 8 -13.27 -18.66 0.07
C ILE A 8 -12.65 -20.06 -0.07
N ASN A 9 -12.73 -20.89 0.98
CA ASN A 9 -12.20 -22.26 0.93
C ASN A 9 -12.96 -23.14 -0.06
N SER A 10 -14.25 -22.91 -0.28
CA SER A 10 -15.03 -23.63 -1.28
C SER A 10 -14.60 -23.24 -2.70
N GLU A 11 -14.42 -21.95 -2.96
CA GLU A 11 -13.99 -21.45 -4.27
C GLU A 11 -12.55 -21.86 -4.63
N ILE A 12 -11.63 -21.88 -3.66
CA ILE A 12 -10.26 -22.36 -3.90
C ILE A 12 -10.26 -23.86 -4.28
N LYS A 13 -11.17 -24.66 -3.72
CA LYS A 13 -11.29 -26.10 -4.02
C LYS A 13 -11.95 -26.38 -5.37
N SER A 14 -12.79 -25.48 -5.87
CA SER A 14 -13.43 -25.62 -7.19
C SER A 14 -12.53 -25.15 -8.33
N LEU A 15 -11.46 -24.40 -8.01
CA LEU A 15 -10.52 -23.86 -8.97
C LEU A 15 -9.73 -24.95 -9.71
N ASN A 16 -9.45 -24.72 -10.99
CA ASN A 16 -8.52 -25.57 -11.73
C ASN A 16 -7.11 -25.47 -11.10
N PRO A 17 -6.40 -26.60 -10.86
CA PRO A 17 -5.06 -26.61 -10.27
C PRO A 17 -4.05 -25.66 -10.91
N VAL A 18 -4.19 -25.36 -12.21
CA VAL A 18 -3.31 -24.44 -12.94
C VAL A 18 -3.30 -23.03 -12.31
N TYR A 19 -4.43 -22.59 -11.76
CA TYR A 19 -4.57 -21.25 -11.18
C TYR A 19 -4.25 -21.19 -9.68
N LEU A 20 -4.03 -22.33 -9.01
CA LEU A 20 -3.71 -22.36 -7.58
C LEU A 20 -2.40 -21.64 -7.26
N LYS A 21 -1.48 -21.58 -8.24
CA LYS A 21 -0.23 -20.84 -8.10
C LYS A 21 -0.48 -19.34 -7.94
N GLU A 22 -1.35 -18.74 -8.74
CA GLU A 22 -1.65 -17.31 -8.65
C GLU A 22 -2.38 -16.98 -7.36
N VAL A 23 -3.27 -17.86 -6.89
CA VAL A 23 -3.92 -17.72 -5.58
C VAL A 23 -2.87 -17.70 -4.47
N TYR A 24 -1.90 -18.63 -4.52
CA TYR A 24 -0.81 -18.67 -3.54
C TYR A 24 0.03 -17.39 -3.58
N ASP A 25 0.42 -16.94 -4.77
CA ASP A 25 1.24 -15.74 -4.95
C ASP A 25 0.50 -14.49 -4.44
N PHE A 26 -0.80 -14.38 -4.69
CA PHE A 26 -1.63 -13.30 -4.17
C PHE A 26 -1.72 -13.33 -2.63
N ILE A 27 -1.85 -14.50 -2.02
CA ILE A 27 -1.83 -14.63 -0.55
C ILE A 27 -0.48 -14.19 0.02
N GLN A 28 0.64 -14.52 -0.64
CA GLN A 28 1.97 -14.05 -0.22
C GLN A 28 2.08 -12.52 -0.33
N PHE A 29 1.61 -11.95 -1.44
CA PHE A 29 1.54 -10.49 -1.63
C PHE A 29 0.76 -9.80 -0.50
N LEU A 30 -0.41 -10.32 -0.13
CA LEU A 30 -1.20 -9.74 0.97
C LEU A 30 -0.47 -9.82 2.32
N LYS A 31 0.24 -10.91 2.59
CA LYS A 31 1.05 -11.06 3.81
C LYS A 31 2.23 -10.09 3.85
N GLU A 32 2.88 -9.86 2.72
CA GLU A 32 3.93 -8.85 2.63
C GLU A 32 3.37 -7.44 2.83
N LYS A 33 2.24 -7.13 2.19
CA LYS A 33 1.55 -5.85 2.37
C LYS A 33 1.13 -5.62 3.83
N GLN A 34 0.74 -6.66 4.55
CA GLN A 34 0.42 -6.58 5.97
C GLN A 34 1.66 -6.32 6.85
N ARG A 35 2.86 -6.74 6.40
CA ARG A 35 4.12 -6.56 7.13
C ARG A 35 4.84 -5.26 6.82
N LYS A 36 4.54 -4.63 5.69
CA LYS A 36 5.09 -3.31 5.33
C LYS A 36 4.28 -2.25 6.08
N GLU A 37 4.97 -1.37 6.81
CA GLU A 37 4.38 -0.11 7.25
C GLU A 37 3.73 0.57 6.04
N SER A 38 2.52 1.08 6.20
CA SER A 38 1.94 1.88 5.12
C SER A 38 2.85 3.07 4.83
N ASP A 39 2.89 3.58 3.59
CA ASP A 39 3.70 4.76 3.27
C ASP A 39 3.39 5.93 4.22
N THR A 40 2.13 6.04 4.65
CA THR A 40 1.70 6.98 5.69
C THR A 40 2.39 6.74 7.03
N GLU A 41 2.49 5.48 7.46
CA GLU A 41 3.09 5.06 8.73
C GLU A 41 4.62 5.24 8.70
N TYR A 42 5.26 4.87 7.58
CA TYR A 42 6.67 5.15 7.31
C TYR A 42 6.98 6.65 7.35
N LEU A 43 6.22 7.47 6.63
CA LEU A 43 6.41 8.92 6.60
C LEU A 43 6.13 9.56 7.97
N SER A 44 5.16 9.04 8.71
CA SER A 44 4.84 9.51 10.07
C SER A 44 5.94 9.17 11.08
N ASN A 45 6.72 8.11 10.82
CA ASN A 45 7.84 7.69 11.66
C ASN A 45 9.12 8.52 11.44
N ILE A 46 9.17 9.37 10.41
CA ILE A 46 10.29 10.28 10.17
C ILE A 46 10.04 11.61 10.92
N PRO A 47 10.86 11.97 11.93
CA PRO A 47 10.66 13.20 12.69
C PRO A 47 10.67 14.43 11.79
N GLY A 48 9.64 15.27 11.87
CA GLY A 48 9.53 16.50 11.08
C GLY A 48 8.98 16.31 9.66
N MET A 49 8.76 15.07 9.19
CA MET A 49 8.30 14.81 7.82
C MET A 49 6.86 15.25 7.59
N VAL A 50 5.96 14.99 8.56
CA VAL A 50 4.57 15.44 8.48
C VAL A 50 4.50 16.96 8.45
N GLU A 51 5.26 17.62 9.31
CA GLU A 51 5.37 19.08 9.36
C GLU A 51 5.94 19.65 8.06
N SER A 52 6.98 19.01 7.49
CA SER A 52 7.59 19.43 6.22
C SER A 52 6.62 19.30 5.05
N ILE A 53 5.83 18.22 4.99
CA ILE A 53 4.80 18.04 3.95
C ILE A 53 3.73 19.13 4.05
N ILE A 54 3.27 19.46 5.25
CA ILE A 54 2.29 20.54 5.47
C ILE A 54 2.89 21.90 5.12
N GLU A 55 4.15 22.16 5.47
CA GLU A 55 4.84 23.40 5.16
C GLU A 55 4.95 23.62 3.65
N GLU A 56 5.40 22.61 2.90
CA GLU A 56 5.50 22.68 1.44
C GLU A 56 4.12 22.78 0.77
N ASP A 57 3.09 22.05 1.23
CA ASP A 57 1.72 22.14 0.68
C ASP A 57 1.12 23.56 0.82
N ASN A 58 1.52 24.29 1.86
CA ASN A 58 1.10 25.68 2.08
C ASN A 58 1.98 26.72 1.36
N LYS A 59 3.09 26.32 0.72
CA LYS A 59 3.94 27.27 -0.01
C LYS A 59 3.29 27.69 -1.34
N PRO A 60 3.29 28.99 -1.67
CA PRO A 60 2.85 29.48 -2.96
C PRO A 60 3.62 28.82 -4.12
N LEU A 61 2.92 28.40 -5.17
CA LEU A 61 3.54 27.86 -6.39
C LEU A 61 4.60 28.80 -7.00
N SER A 62 4.48 30.11 -6.77
CA SER A 62 5.46 31.12 -7.19
C SER A 62 6.85 30.95 -6.57
N ASP A 63 6.94 30.26 -5.44
CA ASP A 63 8.18 30.07 -4.69
C ASP A 63 9.00 28.88 -5.22
N TYR A 64 8.37 27.97 -5.97
CA TYR A 64 9.01 26.79 -6.56
C TYR A 64 9.69 27.06 -7.92
N SER A 65 9.64 28.30 -8.44
CA SER A 65 10.08 28.61 -9.81
C SER A 65 11.18 29.66 -9.96
N LYS A 66 11.82 30.12 -8.86
CA LYS A 66 12.82 31.19 -8.97
C LYS A 66 14.21 30.73 -9.41
N GLU A 67 14.55 29.45 -9.25
CA GLU A 67 15.84 28.89 -9.68
C GLU A 67 15.62 27.47 -10.22
N LEU A 68 15.21 27.38 -11.50
CA LEU A 68 15.50 26.18 -12.29
C LEU A 68 16.97 26.24 -12.66
N ASP A 69 17.81 25.70 -11.79
CA ASP A 69 19.27 25.62 -11.98
C ASP A 69 19.70 24.26 -12.57
N TRP A 70 18.84 23.68 -13.43
CA TRP A 70 19.15 22.51 -14.26
C TRP A 70 18.86 22.79 -15.73
#